data_AF-A0A535H515-F1
#
_entry.id   AF-A0A535H515-F1
#
_cell.length_a   1.000
_cell.length_b   1.000
_cell.length_c   1.000
_cell.angle_alpha   90.00
_cell.angle_beta   90.00
_cell.angle_gamma   90.00
#
_symmetry.space_group_name_H-M   'P 1'
#
loop_
_entity.id
_entity.type
_entity.pdbx_description
1 polymer ?
#
loop_
_entity_poly.entity_id
_entity_poly.type
_entity_poly.pdbx_seq_one_letter_code
_entity_poly.pdbx_strand_id
1 'polypeptide(L)'
;NAQAAYPAASIIRALAQPNPNRDDQTLILGDVAEKALRQVTATVKRLLLEHYSEADAERIANKLSSGEWTHDYALDVAGLREIGIKVTEDMPREVYELMDLFPQTSQRRPSVEFIPLPYTSPPPAVRPRGDRSS
;
A
#
# COMPACT_ATOMS: atom_id res chain seq x y z
N ASN A 1 2.43 6.28 -21.59
CA ASN A 1 1.89 5.02 -21.04
C ASN A 1 1.96 5.11 -19.53
N ALA A 2 0.79 5.12 -18.87
CA ALA A 2 0.71 5.21 -17.41
C ALA A 2 1.30 3.93 -16.80
N GLN A 3 2.35 4.06 -15.99
CA GLN A 3 2.91 2.94 -15.24
C GLN A 3 1.96 2.64 -14.09
N ALA A 4 1.10 1.62 -14.24
CA ALA A 4 0.25 1.14 -13.16
C ALA A 4 1.12 0.60 -12.01
N ALA A 5 0.82 0.98 -10.77
CA ALA A 5 1.47 0.42 -9.59
C ALA A 5 0.85 -0.94 -9.27
N TYR A 6 1.63 -2.02 -9.42
CA TYR A 6 1.18 -3.38 -9.13
C TYR A 6 1.56 -3.80 -7.71
N PRO A 7 0.72 -4.57 -7.01
CA PRO A 7 1.09 -5.15 -5.72
C PRO A 7 2.31 -6.04 -5.85
N ALA A 8 3.22 -5.99 -4.86
CA ALA A 8 4.43 -6.81 -4.84
C ALA A 8 4.10 -8.30 -4.99
N ALA A 9 3.08 -8.79 -4.27
CA ALA A 9 2.62 -10.17 -4.37
C ALA A 9 2.17 -10.55 -5.80
N SER A 10 1.53 -9.63 -6.54
CA SER A 10 1.12 -9.85 -7.93
C SER A 10 2.32 -9.94 -8.87
N ILE A 11 3.34 -9.10 -8.66
CA ILE A 11 4.58 -9.15 -9.45
C ILE A 11 5.27 -10.50 -9.24
N ILE A 12 5.39 -10.97 -8.00
CA ILE A 12 5.99 -12.29 -7.69
C ILE A 12 5.19 -13.43 -8.34
N ARG A 13 3.85 -13.39 -8.27
CA ARG A 13 3.00 -14.39 -8.95
C ARG A 13 3.19 -14.37 -10.47
N ALA A 14 3.31 -13.19 -11.07
CA ALA A 14 3.59 -13.06 -12.50
C ALA A 14 4.96 -13.63 -12.87
N LEU A 15 5.97 -13.44 -12.01
CA LEU A 15 7.31 -14.01 -12.23
C LEU A 15 7.33 -15.54 -12.21
N ALA A 16 6.46 -16.17 -11.41
CA ALA A 16 6.38 -17.63 -11.32
C ALA A 16 5.81 -18.29 -12.59
N GLN A 17 5.11 -17.54 -13.44
CA GLN A 17 4.52 -18.05 -14.68
C GLN A 17 5.55 -18.06 -15.81
N PRO A 18 5.82 -19.18 -16.51
CA PRO A 18 6.75 -19.21 -17.64
C PRO A 18 6.36 -18.20 -18.72
N ASN A 19 7.30 -17.32 -19.11
CA ASN A 19 7.10 -16.36 -20.19
C ASN A 19 8.43 -16.13 -20.93
N PRO A 20 8.59 -16.62 -22.18
CA PRO A 20 9.82 -16.46 -22.95
C PRO A 20 10.06 -15.03 -23.44
N ASN A 21 9.04 -14.16 -23.41
CA ASN A 21 9.11 -12.76 -23.86
C ASN A 21 9.10 -11.79 -22.68
N ARG A 22 9.64 -12.19 -21.52
CA ARG A 22 9.67 -11.35 -20.32
C ARG A 22 10.74 -10.27 -20.46
N ASP A 23 10.34 -9.03 -20.17
CA ASP A 23 11.23 -7.87 -20.16
C ASP A 23 12.08 -7.80 -18.87
N ASP A 24 13.30 -7.27 -18.98
CA ASP A 24 14.24 -7.07 -17.88
C ASP A 24 13.64 -6.19 -16.78
N GLN A 25 12.81 -5.21 -17.14
CA GLN A 25 12.09 -4.38 -16.17
C GLN A 25 11.22 -5.23 -15.24
N THR A 26 10.62 -6.32 -15.73
CA THR A 26 9.80 -7.22 -14.91
C THR A 26 10.65 -7.98 -13.90
N LEU A 27 11.87 -8.37 -14.28
CA LEU A 27 12.81 -9.06 -13.38
C LEU A 27 13.29 -8.12 -12.26
N ILE A 28 13.62 -6.88 -12.59
CA ILE A 28 14.02 -5.86 -11.62
C ILE A 28 12.87 -5.55 -10.65
N LEU A 29 11.65 -5.35 -11.18
CA LEU A 29 10.46 -5.16 -10.34
C LEU A 29 10.21 -6.36 -9.43
N GLY A 30 10.54 -7.56 -9.89
CA GLY A 30 10.48 -8.78 -9.10
C GLY A 30 11.41 -8.77 -7.88
N ASP A 31 12.68 -8.45 -8.09
CA ASP A 31 13.65 -8.31 -7.00
C ASP A 31 13.21 -7.25 -5.97
N VAL A 32 12.70 -6.11 -6.45
CA VAL A 32 12.14 -5.06 -5.59
C VAL A 32 10.91 -5.56 -4.83
N ALA A 33 10.00 -6.27 -5.49
CA ALA A 33 8.80 -6.82 -4.88
C ALA A 33 9.12 -7.84 -3.78
N GLU A 34 10.11 -8.71 -4.00
CA GLU A 34 10.56 -9.65 -2.98
C GLU A 34 11.11 -8.95 -1.74
N LYS A 35 11.95 -7.93 -1.94
CA LYS A 35 12.50 -7.12 -0.84
C LYS A 35 11.39 -6.42 -0.08
N ALA A 36 10.44 -5.82 -0.80
CA ALA A 36 9.30 -5.13 -0.21
C ALA A 36 8.46 -6.07 0.66
N LEU A 37 8.12 -7.27 0.16
CA LEU A 37 7.38 -8.26 0.95
C LEU A 37 8.14 -8.64 2.21
N ARG A 38 9.43 -9.02 2.10
CA ARG A 38 10.26 -9.36 3.27
C ARG A 38 10.30 -8.24 4.31
N GLN A 39 10.47 -7.00 3.87
CA GLN A 39 10.55 -5.82 4.74
C GLN A 39 9.22 -5.53 5.45
N VAL A 40 8.10 -5.61 4.72
CA VAL A 40 6.76 -5.42 5.29
C VAL A 40 6.45 -6.52 6.30
N THR A 41 6.67 -7.79 5.95
CA THR A 41 6.47 -8.92 6.87
C THR A 41 7.31 -8.76 8.14
N ALA A 42 8.59 -8.43 8.02
CA ALA A 42 9.47 -8.22 9.17
C ALA A 42 9.02 -7.05 10.05
N THR A 43 8.55 -5.96 9.43
CA THR A 43 8.03 -4.79 10.16
C THR A 43 6.77 -5.13 10.93
N VAL A 44 5.81 -5.80 10.29
CA VAL A 44 4.55 -6.22 10.94
C VAL A 44 4.84 -7.21 12.06
N LYS A 45 5.71 -8.20 11.83
CA LYS A 45 6.13 -9.16 12.87
C LYS A 45 6.70 -8.42 14.08
N ARG A 46 7.63 -7.48 13.87
CA ARG A 46 8.23 -6.68 14.95
C ARG A 46 7.19 -5.94 15.79
N LEU A 47 6.17 -5.35 15.16
CA LEU A 47 5.09 -4.65 15.88
C LEU A 47 4.23 -5.64 16.69
N LEU A 48 3.95 -6.82 16.14
CA LEU A 48 3.12 -7.83 16.81
C LEU A 48 3.82 -8.48 18.01
N LEU A 49 5.15 -8.56 18.03
CA LEU A 49 5.90 -9.14 19.15
C LEU A 49 5.71 -8.41 20.49
N GLU A 50 5.20 -7.17 20.48
CA GLU A 50 4.86 -6.44 21.70
C GLU A 50 3.63 -7.04 22.42
N HIS A 51 2.78 -7.79 21.72
CA HIS A 51 1.47 -8.25 22.22
C HIS A 51 1.13 -9.72 21.93
N TYR A 52 1.93 -10.40 21.11
CA TYR A 52 1.71 -11.77 20.64
C TYR A 52 2.96 -12.64 20.82
N SER A 53 2.77 -13.96 20.85
CA SER A 53 3.88 -14.92 20.84
C SER A 53 4.66 -14.83 19.52
N GLU A 54 5.91 -15.28 19.49
CA GLU A 54 6.73 -15.35 18.27
C GLU A 54 6.00 -16.07 17.13
N ALA A 55 5.38 -17.22 17.44
CA ALA A 55 4.65 -18.03 16.47
C ALA A 55 3.40 -17.31 15.93
N ASP A 56 2.64 -16.63 16.79
CA ASP A 56 1.47 -15.87 16.37
C ASP A 56 1.85 -14.63 15.56
N ALA A 57 2.87 -13.89 16.01
CA ALA A 57 3.38 -12.72 15.31
C ALA A 57 3.84 -13.08 13.90
N GLU A 58 4.54 -14.19 13.73
CA GLU A 58 4.95 -14.68 12.42
C GLU A 58 3.77 -15.10 11.54
N ARG A 59 2.84 -15.89 12.07
CA ARG A 59 1.65 -16.33 11.34
C ARG A 59 0.80 -15.14 10.87
N ILE A 60 0.54 -14.18 11.75
CA ILE A 60 -0.28 -13.00 11.45
C ILE A 60 0.44 -12.08 10.47
N ALA A 61 1.74 -11.82 10.67
CA ALA A 61 2.52 -10.96 9.77
C ALA A 61 2.56 -11.52 8.35
N ASN A 62 2.75 -12.84 8.20
CA ASN A 62 2.72 -13.50 6.90
C ASN A 62 1.36 -13.32 6.23
N LYS A 63 0.27 -13.56 6.96
CA LYS A 63 -1.10 -13.43 6.44
C LYS A 63 -1.38 -12.00 5.94
N LEU A 64 -1.04 -10.98 6.73
CA LEU A 64 -1.25 -9.56 6.38
C LEU A 64 -0.38 -9.06 5.22
N SER A 65 0.78 -9.67 4.95
CA SER A 65 1.74 -9.20 3.95
C SER A 65 1.77 -10.02 2.66
N SER A 66 1.20 -11.23 2.66
CA SER A 66 1.25 -12.18 1.53
C SER A 66 0.50 -11.74 0.26
N GLY A 67 -0.32 -10.70 0.35
CA GLY A 67 -1.25 -10.31 -0.72
C GLY A 67 -2.48 -11.22 -0.82
N GLU A 68 -2.93 -11.79 0.31
CA GLU A 68 -4.23 -12.45 0.43
C GLU A 68 -5.39 -11.48 0.20
N TRP A 69 -5.19 -10.21 0.57
CA TRP A 69 -6.14 -9.12 0.34
C TRP A 69 -5.54 -8.01 -0.51
N THR A 70 -6.39 -7.32 -1.26
CA THR A 70 -6.04 -6.06 -1.92
C THR A 70 -5.93 -4.95 -0.88
N HIS A 71 -5.22 -3.87 -1.22
CA HIS A 71 -4.97 -2.77 -0.29
C HIS A 71 -6.25 -2.08 0.22
N ASP A 72 -7.34 -2.13 -0.57
CA ASP A 72 -8.63 -1.52 -0.29
C ASP A 72 -9.66 -2.47 0.33
N TYR A 73 -9.31 -3.74 0.52
CA TYR A 73 -10.19 -4.70 1.17
C TYR A 73 -10.21 -4.46 2.68
N ALA A 74 -11.33 -3.94 3.19
CA ALA A 74 -11.52 -3.74 4.62
C ALA A 74 -11.69 -5.09 5.33
N LEU A 75 -10.90 -5.31 6.38
CA LEU A 75 -11.07 -6.43 7.31
C LEU A 75 -12.06 -6.04 8.39
N ASP A 76 -13.17 -6.76 8.49
CA ASP A 76 -14.15 -6.58 9.55
C ASP A 76 -13.70 -7.24 10.86
N VAL A 77 -14.47 -7.04 11.93
CA VAL A 77 -14.15 -7.58 13.26
C VAL A 77 -14.05 -9.11 13.23
N ALA A 78 -14.94 -9.77 12.49
CA ALA A 78 -14.93 -11.22 12.36
C ALA A 78 -13.64 -11.72 11.69
N GLY A 79 -13.25 -11.10 10.57
CA GLY A 79 -12.02 -11.42 9.85
C GLY A 79 -10.76 -11.15 10.66
N LEU A 80 -10.70 -10.05 11.41
CA LEU A 80 -9.58 -9.76 12.31
C LEU A 80 -9.45 -10.80 13.43
N ARG A 81 -10.59 -11.23 14.02
CA ARG A 81 -10.61 -12.30 15.02
C ARG A 81 -10.16 -13.63 14.43
N GLU A 82 -10.60 -13.96 13.21
CA GLU A 82 -10.22 -15.20 12.52
C GLU A 82 -8.71 -15.31 12.29
N ILE A 83 -8.06 -14.20 11.93
CA ILE A 83 -6.60 -14.18 11.77
C ILE A 83 -5.85 -14.12 13.11
N GLY A 84 -6.55 -14.00 14.23
CA GLY A 84 -5.98 -14.03 15.57
C GLY A 84 -5.56 -12.66 16.09
N ILE A 85 -6.06 -11.56 15.52
CA ILE A 85 -5.90 -10.22 16.09
C ILE A 85 -6.95 -10.02 17.18
N LYS A 86 -6.50 -9.61 18.36
CA LYS A 86 -7.35 -9.20 19.48
C LYS A 86 -8.04 -7.88 19.11
N VAL A 87 -9.37 -7.90 19.02
CA VAL A 87 -10.19 -6.73 18.71
C VAL A 87 -11.20 -6.51 19.84
N THR A 88 -11.27 -5.28 20.33
CA THR A 88 -12.34 -4.81 21.21
C THR A 88 -13.30 -3.92 20.41
N GLU A 89 -14.59 -4.06 20.69
CA GLU A 89 -15.65 -3.21 20.14
C GLU A 89 -16.12 -2.17 21.19
N ASP A 90 -15.46 -2.14 22.35
CA ASP A 90 -15.72 -1.17 23.40
C ASP A 90 -15.25 0.22 22.93
N MET A 91 -16.22 1.12 22.77
CA MET A 91 -16.02 2.50 22.36
C MET A 91 -16.56 3.39 23.48
N PRO A 92 -15.70 3.81 24.44
CA PRO A 92 -16.12 4.66 25.55
C PRO A 92 -16.72 5.97 25.06
N ARG A 93 -17.68 6.51 25.82
CA ARG A 93 -18.42 7.71 25.43
C ARG A 93 -17.51 8.92 25.22
N GLU A 94 -16.44 9.01 26.00
CA GLU A 94 -15.43 10.05 25.94
C GLU A 94 -14.74 10.11 24.57
N VAL A 95 -14.62 8.97 23.86
CA VAL A 95 -14.07 8.92 22.50
C VAL A 95 -15.03 9.59 21.51
N TYR A 96 -16.33 9.35 21.64
CA TYR A 96 -17.34 10.03 20.82
C TYR A 96 -17.40 11.52 21.11
N GLU A 97 -17.35 11.91 22.39
CA GLU A 97 -17.30 13.31 22.81
C GLU A 97 -16.08 14.03 22.23
N LEU A 98 -14.92 13.36 22.17
CA LEU A 98 -13.74 13.88 21.49
C LEU A 98 -13.96 14.04 19.97
N MET A 99 -14.57 13.05 19.31
CA MET A 99 -14.86 13.13 17.88
C MET A 99 -15.82 14.26 17.53
N ASP A 100 -16.79 14.57 18.39
CA ASP A 100 -17.73 15.67 18.21
C ASP A 100 -17.05 17.05 18.22
N LEU A 101 -15.89 17.18 18.88
CA LEU A 101 -15.08 18.41 18.85
C LEU A 101 -14.36 18.63 17.51
N PHE A 102 -14.18 17.56 16.73
CA PHE A 102 -13.49 17.58 15.43
C PHE A 102 -14.41 17.04 14.33
N PRO A 103 -15.51 17.74 14.01
CA PRO A 103 -16.44 17.29 12.99
C PRO A 103 -15.69 17.12 11.66
N GLN A 104 -15.67 15.87 11.18
CA GLN A 104 -15.10 15.55 9.87
C GLN A 104 -15.82 16.38 8.82
N THR A 105 -15.09 17.25 8.11
CA THR A 105 -15.63 17.99 6.97
C THR A 105 -16.25 16.99 6.01
N SER A 106 -17.45 17.26 5.50
CA SER A 106 -18.19 16.35 4.62
C SER A 106 -17.27 15.79 3.53
N GLN A 107 -16.85 14.52 3.67
CA GLN A 107 -15.89 13.94 2.76
C GLN A 107 -16.52 13.75 1.39
N ARG A 108 -16.15 14.62 0.45
CA ARG A 108 -16.10 14.28 -0.97
C ARG A 108 -14.92 13.31 -1.12
N ARG A 109 -15.17 12.00 -1.00
CA ARG A 109 -14.21 10.86 -1.07
C ARG A 109 -12.98 11.10 -1.98
N PRO A 110 -11.79 10.51 -1.74
CA PRO A 110 -11.52 9.21 -1.08
C PRO A 110 -10.53 9.25 0.10
N SER A 111 -10.59 8.24 0.99
CA SER A 111 -9.76 8.11 2.20
C SER A 111 -8.31 7.71 1.95
N VAL A 112 -7.96 7.36 0.71
CA VAL A 112 -6.59 7.13 0.25
C VAL A 112 -6.41 7.95 -1.02
N GLU A 113 -5.68 9.06 -0.88
CA GLU A 113 -5.25 9.85 -2.03
C GLU A 113 -4.03 9.14 -2.63
N PHE A 114 -4.24 8.49 -3.77
CA PHE A 114 -3.13 8.10 -4.63
C PHE A 114 -2.54 9.40 -5.21
N ILE A 115 -1.31 9.78 -4.85
CA ILE A 115 -0.57 10.80 -5.61
C ILE A 115 -0.19 10.16 -6.94
N PRO A 116 -0.83 10.52 -8.06
CA PRO A 116 -0.42 10.01 -9.35
C PRO A 116 0.87 10.75 -9.70
N LEU A 117 2.00 10.04 -9.59
CA LEU A 117 3.21 10.43 -10.30
C LEU A 117 2.88 10.53 -11.81
N PRO A 118 3.46 11.53 -12.50
CA PRO A 118 4.85 11.93 -12.35
C PRO A 118 5.09 13.37 -11.86
N TYR A 119 6.25 13.58 -11.24
CA TYR A 119 6.92 14.89 -11.26
C TYR A 119 7.09 15.30 -12.73
N THR A 120 6.32 16.27 -13.20
CA THR A 120 6.61 16.93 -14.46
C THR A 120 7.89 17.74 -14.26
N SER A 121 8.95 17.40 -14.99
CA SER A 121 10.04 18.36 -15.21
C SER A 121 9.42 19.66 -15.74
N PRO A 122 9.84 20.85 -15.26
CA PRO A 122 9.33 22.10 -15.79
C PRO A 122 9.50 22.11 -17.32
N PRO A 123 8.52 22.61 -18.09
CA PRO A 123 8.67 22.69 -19.53
C PRO A 123 9.95 23.47 -19.87
N PRO A 124 10.72 23.06 -20.89
CA PRO A 124 11.91 23.79 -21.28
C PRO A 124 11.51 25.22 -21.63
N ALA A 125 12.28 26.19 -21.12
CA ALA A 125 12.03 27.61 -21.35
C ALA A 125 11.83 27.87 -22.84
N VAL A 126 10.67 28.41 -23.20
CA VAL A 126 10.37 28.86 -24.56
C VAL A 126 11.42 29.92 -24.92
N ARG A 127 12.35 29.58 -25.82
CA ARG A 127 13.25 30.59 -26.38
C ARG A 127 12.40 31.54 -27.23
N PRO A 128 12.47 32.86 -27.01
CA PRO A 128 11.69 33.80 -27.81
C PRO A 128 12.10 33.65 -29.27
N ARG A 129 11.10 33.40 -30.13
CA ARG A 129 11.26 33.32 -31.58
C ARG A 129 11.65 34.71 -32.06
N GLY A 130 12.90 34.86 -32.50
CA GLY A 130 13.42 36.10 -33.05
C GLY A 130 12.50 36.64 -34.13
N ASP A 131 12.17 37.91 -33.97
CA ASP A 131 11.35 38.72 -34.85
C ASP A 131 11.89 38.67 -36.28
N ARG A 132 11.06 38.22 -37.23
CA ARG A 132 11.34 38.36 -38.66
C ARG A 132 10.52 39.54 -39.14
N SER A 133 11.12 40.73 -39.08
CA SER A 133 10.64 41.89 -39.81
C SER A 133 11.50 42.10 -41.06
N SER A 134 10.79 42.07 -42.21
CA SER A 134 11.12 42.55 -43.56
C SER A 134 12.31 41.96 -44.32
#